data_AF-A0A8H4B1E4-F1
#
_entry.id   AF-A0A8H4B1E4-F1
#
_cell.length_a   1.000
_cell.length_b   1.000
_cell.length_c   1.000
_cell.angle_alpha   90.00
_cell.angle_beta   90.00
_cell.angle_gamma   90.00
#
_symmetry.space_group_name_H-M   'P 1'
#
loop_
_entity.id
_entity.type
_entity.pdbx_description
1 polymer ?
#
loop_
_entity_poly.entity_id
_entity_poly.type
_entity_poly.pdbx_seq_one_letter_code
_entity_poly.pdbx_strand_id
1 'polypeptide(L)'
;MEGSEKINDTITNLDGDVNLSEEIKSFSVLAQEKRQIFIRNTLLRQTSTDIWHPILATEQKANALKDESGMRKEELIAIINSVLVSIPKSQCSKYTNLKNKSRVILLTILQEIRDLSNNKEIVDEENIISKLVDEEIT
;
A
#
# COMPACT_ATOMS: atom_id res chain seq x y z
N MET A 1 26.35 -23.33 -56.46
CA MET A 1 27.23 -22.56 -55.56
C MET A 1 26.34 -21.48 -54.98
N GLU A 2 25.92 -21.72 -53.75
CA GLU A 2 24.81 -21.03 -53.06
C GLU A 2 25.39 -19.79 -52.36
N GLY A 3 24.92 -18.61 -52.76
CA GLY A 3 25.31 -17.34 -52.15
C GLY A 3 24.40 -17.05 -50.97
N SER A 4 24.89 -17.24 -49.76
CA SER A 4 24.18 -16.91 -48.53
C SER A 4 24.13 -15.39 -48.32
N GLU A 5 22.95 -14.79 -48.47
CA GLU A 5 22.65 -13.44 -48.00
C GLU A 5 22.65 -13.43 -46.47
N LYS A 6 23.59 -12.69 -45.86
CA LYS A 6 23.55 -12.35 -44.44
C LYS A 6 22.58 -11.19 -44.24
N ILE A 7 21.45 -11.45 -43.62
CA ILE A 7 20.52 -10.42 -43.17
C ILE A 7 21.08 -9.84 -41.86
N ASN A 8 21.45 -8.57 -41.87
CA ASN A 8 21.79 -7.82 -40.66
C ASN A 8 20.50 -7.32 -40.01
N ASP A 9 19.96 -8.09 -39.06
CA ASP A 9 18.76 -7.76 -38.28
C ASP A 9 19.08 -6.79 -37.14
N THR A 10 19.67 -5.64 -37.45
CA THR A 10 19.89 -4.59 -36.44
C THR A 10 19.48 -3.26 -37.01
N ILE A 11 18.28 -2.82 -36.60
CA ILE A 11 17.72 -1.52 -36.95
C ILE A 11 18.26 -0.51 -35.94
N THR A 12 19.26 0.27 -36.34
CA THR A 12 19.76 1.44 -35.59
C THR A 12 19.73 2.66 -36.50
N ASN A 13 19.40 3.82 -35.94
CA ASN A 13 19.58 5.09 -36.66
C ASN A 13 21.07 5.46 -36.71
N LEU A 14 21.46 6.21 -37.75
CA LEU A 14 22.86 6.57 -38.02
C LEU A 14 23.55 7.44 -36.94
N ASP A 15 22.80 8.03 -36.00
CA ASP A 15 23.29 8.98 -35.00
C ASP A 15 23.29 8.44 -33.55
N GLY A 16 22.97 7.16 -33.34
CA GLY A 16 22.96 6.56 -32.00
C GLY A 16 21.75 6.93 -31.12
N ASP A 17 20.84 7.77 -31.61
CA ASP A 17 19.54 8.04 -30.97
C ASP A 17 18.43 7.17 -31.61
N VAL A 18 17.82 6.29 -30.82
CA VAL A 18 16.84 5.31 -31.33
C VAL A 18 15.44 5.93 -31.37
N ASN A 19 15.20 6.81 -32.34
CA ASN A 19 13.86 7.27 -32.67
C ASN A 19 13.02 6.09 -33.21
N LEU A 20 12.06 5.63 -32.40
CA LEU A 20 11.06 4.64 -32.78
C LEU A 20 10.21 5.17 -33.94
N SER A 21 9.72 4.26 -34.80
CA SER A 21 8.73 4.65 -35.82
C SER A 21 7.43 5.13 -35.14
N GLU A 22 6.69 6.00 -35.81
CA GLU A 22 5.41 6.50 -35.29
C GLU A 22 4.40 5.37 -35.07
N GLU A 23 4.45 4.31 -35.88
CA GLU A 23 3.65 3.11 -35.70
C GLU A 23 4.01 2.37 -34.40
N ILE A 24 5.31 2.22 -34.08
CA ILE A 24 5.75 1.58 -32.84
C ILE A 24 5.40 2.43 -31.62
N LYS A 25 5.52 3.76 -31.72
CA LYS A 25 5.08 4.69 -30.66
C LYS A 25 3.58 4.56 -30.42
N SER A 26 2.78 4.62 -31.47
CA SER A 26 1.32 4.48 -31.41
C SER A 26 0.91 3.14 -30.82
N PHE A 27 1.52 2.04 -31.28
CA PHE A 27 1.29 0.71 -30.73
C PHE A 27 1.63 0.64 -29.23
N SER A 28 2.75 1.23 -28.82
CA SER A 28 3.20 1.22 -27.43
C SER A 28 2.21 1.94 -26.51
N VAL A 29 1.71 3.11 -26.94
CA VAL A 29 0.66 3.85 -26.22
C VAL A 29 -0.60 3.00 -26.09
N LEU A 30 -1.07 2.41 -27.19
CA LEU A 30 -2.26 1.57 -27.19
C LEU A 30 -2.09 0.33 -26.29
N ALA A 31 -0.95 -0.34 -26.36
CA ALA A 31 -0.64 -1.51 -25.55
C ALA A 31 -0.63 -1.14 -24.04
N GLN A 32 -0.07 0.02 -23.70
CA GLN A 32 -0.07 0.53 -22.33
C GLN A 32 -1.50 0.80 -21.84
N GLU A 33 -2.32 1.49 -22.63
CA GLU A 33 -3.73 1.74 -22.27
C GLU A 33 -4.50 0.43 -22.05
N LYS A 34 -4.35 -0.54 -22.95
CA LYS A 34 -5.00 -1.85 -22.83
C LYS A 34 -4.53 -2.60 -21.59
N ARG A 35 -3.22 -2.59 -21.30
CA ARG A 35 -2.66 -3.19 -20.09
C ARG A 35 -3.23 -2.55 -18.83
N GLN A 36 -3.31 -1.22 -18.76
CA GLN A 36 -3.86 -0.53 -17.60
C GLN A 36 -5.33 -0.88 -17.37
N ILE A 37 -6.13 -0.90 -18.45
CA ILE A 37 -7.54 -1.32 -18.38
C ILE A 37 -7.67 -2.76 -17.92
N PHE A 38 -6.85 -3.67 -18.45
CA PHE A 38 -6.85 -5.07 -18.04
C PHE A 38 -6.51 -5.24 -16.56
N ILE A 39 -5.44 -4.58 -16.08
CA ILE A 39 -5.06 -4.60 -14.67
C ILE A 39 -6.19 -4.08 -13.80
N ARG A 40 -6.75 -2.89 -14.10
CA ARG A 40 -7.87 -2.34 -13.32
C ARG A 40 -9.05 -3.29 -13.31
N ASN A 41 -9.46 -3.81 -14.46
CA ASN A 41 -10.61 -4.71 -14.54
C ASN A 41 -10.36 -6.04 -13.82
N THR A 42 -9.13 -6.56 -13.85
CA THR A 42 -8.79 -7.83 -13.20
C THR A 42 -8.76 -7.65 -11.69
N LEU A 43 -8.06 -6.62 -11.20
CA LEU A 43 -7.97 -6.33 -9.76
C LEU A 43 -9.33 -5.90 -9.20
N LEU A 44 -10.07 -5.03 -9.89
CA LEU A 44 -11.38 -4.52 -9.44
C LEU A 44 -12.55 -5.49 -9.67
N ARG A 45 -12.44 -6.52 -10.52
CA ARG A 45 -13.46 -7.59 -10.55
C ARG A 45 -13.26 -8.58 -9.41
N GLN A 46 -12.02 -8.78 -8.96
CA GLN A 46 -11.71 -9.60 -7.79
C GLN A 46 -12.18 -8.95 -6.47
N THR A 47 -12.33 -7.62 -6.41
CA THR A 47 -12.76 -6.91 -5.18
C THR A 47 -14.21 -7.16 -4.76
N SER A 48 -15.05 -7.79 -5.60
CA SER A 48 -16.44 -8.07 -5.19
C SER A 48 -16.55 -9.18 -4.14
N THR A 49 -15.51 -10.02 -3.99
CA THR A 49 -15.46 -11.11 -3.00
C THR A 49 -14.14 -11.25 -2.28
N ASP A 50 -13.03 -10.73 -2.82
CA ASP A 50 -11.72 -10.86 -2.18
C ASP A 50 -11.37 -9.61 -1.38
N ILE A 51 -11.31 -9.81 -0.06
CA ILE A 51 -10.84 -8.85 0.93
C ILE A 51 -9.36 -8.58 0.63
N TRP A 52 -9.07 -7.42 0.04
CA TRP A 52 -7.70 -6.95 -0.11
C TRP A 52 -7.10 -6.74 1.27
N HIS A 53 -6.13 -7.58 1.64
CA HIS A 53 -5.36 -7.37 2.86
C HIS A 53 -4.26 -6.34 2.58
N PRO A 54 -4.12 -5.30 3.42
CA PRO A 54 -3.00 -4.39 3.35
C PRO A 54 -1.69 -5.17 3.37
N ILE A 55 -0.75 -4.80 2.50
CA ILE A 55 0.62 -5.33 2.58
C ILE A 55 1.21 -4.80 3.90
N LEU A 56 1.53 -5.72 4.81
CA LEU A 56 2.10 -5.37 6.10
C LEU A 56 3.52 -4.87 5.86
N ALA A 57 3.74 -3.57 6.09
CA ALA A 57 5.01 -2.90 5.77
C ALA A 57 6.22 -3.39 6.57
N THR A 58 6.02 -4.18 7.63
CA THR A 58 7.09 -4.71 8.49
C THR A 58 6.83 -6.15 8.94
N GLU A 59 7.90 -6.91 9.16
CA GLU A 59 7.84 -8.30 9.65
C GLU A 59 7.14 -8.41 11.01
N GLN A 60 7.32 -7.42 11.88
CA GLN A 60 6.64 -7.35 13.17
C GLN A 60 5.11 -7.27 13.01
N LYS A 61 4.60 -6.50 12.03
CA LYS A 61 3.16 -6.45 11.73
C LYS A 61 2.66 -7.80 11.20
N ALA A 62 3.47 -8.52 10.41
CA ALA A 62 3.13 -9.85 9.90
C ALA A 62 3.05 -10.91 11.00
N ASN A 63 3.98 -10.90 11.95
CA ASN A 63 3.99 -11.85 13.06
C ASN A 63 2.84 -11.57 14.04
N ALA A 64 2.57 -10.30 14.37
CA ALA A 64 1.42 -9.93 15.20
C ALA A 64 0.09 -10.39 14.59
N LEU A 65 -0.11 -10.24 13.27
CA LEU A 65 -1.31 -10.72 12.60
C LEU A 65 -1.45 -12.24 12.67
N LYS A 66 -0.35 -12.99 12.52
CA LYS A 66 -0.36 -14.45 12.67
C LYS A 66 -0.75 -14.88 14.08
N ASP A 67 -0.19 -14.25 15.09
CA ASP A 67 -0.48 -14.56 16.49
C ASP A 67 -1.95 -14.22 16.84
N GLU A 68 -2.45 -13.08 16.34
CA GLU A 68 -3.84 -12.64 16.55
C GLU A 68 -4.85 -13.48 15.77
N SER A 69 -4.45 -14.04 14.62
CA SER A 69 -5.26 -14.99 13.85
C SER A 69 -5.54 -16.30 14.60
N GLY A 70 -4.83 -16.57 15.71
CA GLY A 70 -5.07 -17.68 16.63
C GLY A 70 -5.87 -17.32 17.90
N MET A 71 -6.01 -16.03 18.23
CA MET A 71 -6.63 -15.58 19.48
C MET A 71 -8.15 -15.80 19.55
N ARG A 72 -8.66 -16.07 20.75
CA ARG A 72 -10.10 -16.12 21.03
C ARG A 72 -10.71 -14.72 20.94
N LYS A 73 -12.02 -14.68 20.74
CA LYS A 73 -12.77 -13.44 20.59
C LYS A 73 -12.62 -12.53 21.82
N GLU A 74 -12.62 -13.11 23.00
CA GLU A 74 -12.53 -12.41 24.29
C GLU A 74 -11.15 -11.76 24.46
N GLU A 75 -10.09 -12.44 24.00
CA GLU A 75 -8.72 -11.94 24.02
C GLU A 75 -8.56 -10.75 23.07
N LEU A 76 -9.11 -10.84 21.86
CA LEU A 76 -9.15 -9.72 20.91
C LEU A 76 -9.87 -8.51 21.52
N ILE A 77 -11.01 -8.72 22.18
CA ILE A 77 -11.75 -7.64 22.85
C ILE A 77 -10.89 -7.01 23.96
N ALA A 78 -10.19 -7.82 24.76
CA ALA A 78 -9.33 -7.32 25.83
C ALA A 78 -8.19 -6.44 25.27
N ILE A 79 -7.54 -6.89 24.21
CA ILE A 79 -6.46 -6.14 23.55
C ILE A 79 -6.99 -4.85 22.93
N ILE A 80 -8.12 -4.91 22.20
CA ILE A 80 -8.75 -3.71 21.62
C ILE A 80 -9.04 -2.68 22.70
N ASN A 81 -9.65 -3.09 23.81
CA ASN A 81 -9.93 -2.18 24.92
C ASN A 81 -8.64 -1.61 25.52
N SER A 82 -7.59 -2.41 25.67
CA SER A 82 -6.29 -1.95 26.17
C SER A 82 -5.66 -0.89 25.26
N VAL A 83 -5.73 -1.07 23.94
CA VAL A 83 -5.16 -0.12 22.97
C VAL A 83 -6.00 1.16 22.91
N LEU A 84 -7.33 1.04 23.00
CA LEU A 84 -8.24 2.20 23.01
C LEU A 84 -8.00 3.18 24.17
N VAL A 85 -7.41 2.72 25.28
CA VAL A 85 -7.04 3.60 26.40
C VAL A 85 -6.01 4.66 25.97
N SER A 86 -5.13 4.33 25.02
CA SER A 86 -4.07 5.22 24.54
C SER A 86 -4.53 6.20 23.46
N ILE A 87 -5.78 6.09 23.00
CA ILE A 87 -6.32 6.84 21.86
C ILE A 87 -7.30 7.93 22.37
N PRO A 88 -7.33 9.14 21.78
CA PRO A 88 -8.28 10.19 22.17
C PRO A 88 -9.74 9.73 22.08
N LYS A 89 -10.55 10.07 23.08
CA LYS A 89 -11.97 9.68 23.17
C LYS A 89 -12.80 10.04 21.94
N SER A 90 -12.48 11.14 21.26
CA SER A 90 -13.13 11.56 20.00
C SER A 90 -13.02 10.49 18.92
N GLN A 91 -11.85 9.85 18.80
CA GLN A 91 -11.56 8.77 17.85
C GLN A 91 -12.06 7.40 18.32
N CYS A 92 -12.20 7.19 19.64
CA CYS A 92 -12.66 5.92 20.21
C CYS A 92 -14.17 5.70 20.11
N SER A 93 -14.95 6.77 19.98
CA SER A 93 -16.43 6.75 20.02
C SER A 93 -17.09 5.79 19.02
N LYS A 94 -16.42 5.50 17.90
CA LYS A 94 -16.91 4.57 16.86
C LYS A 94 -16.71 3.08 17.19
N TYR A 95 -15.86 2.74 18.16
CA TYR A 95 -15.53 1.36 18.52
C TYR A 95 -16.36 0.86 19.71
N THR A 96 -17.68 0.79 19.53
CA THR A 96 -18.62 0.31 20.56
C THR A 96 -19.14 -1.10 20.24
N ASN A 97 -19.81 -1.73 21.22
CA ASN A 97 -20.48 -3.02 21.07
C ASN A 97 -19.59 -4.16 20.56
N LEU A 98 -18.31 -4.19 20.99
CA LEU A 98 -17.31 -5.17 20.55
C LEU A 98 -17.76 -6.63 20.76
N LYS A 99 -18.51 -6.91 21.83
CA LYS A 99 -19.05 -8.24 22.14
C LYS A 99 -19.96 -8.79 21.04
N ASN A 100 -20.64 -7.93 20.28
CA ASN A 100 -21.58 -8.33 19.24
C ASN A 100 -20.92 -8.46 17.85
N LYS A 101 -19.65 -8.07 17.72
CA LYS A 101 -18.93 -8.11 16.45
C LYS A 101 -18.39 -9.51 16.17
N SER A 102 -18.23 -9.84 14.89
CA SER A 102 -17.55 -11.06 14.47
C SER A 102 -16.06 -10.95 14.73
N ARG A 103 -15.36 -12.09 14.78
CA ARG A 103 -13.91 -12.13 14.97
C ARG A 103 -13.16 -11.36 13.89
N VAL A 104 -13.59 -11.47 12.64
CA VAL A 104 -13.01 -10.76 11.50
C VAL A 104 -13.11 -9.26 11.70
N ILE A 105 -14.29 -8.76 12.11
CA ILE A 105 -14.48 -7.32 12.38
C ILE A 105 -13.59 -6.85 13.54
N LEU A 106 -13.40 -7.68 14.57
CA LEU A 106 -12.50 -7.34 15.68
C LEU A 106 -11.04 -7.22 15.23
N LEU A 107 -10.57 -8.10 14.35
CA LEU A 107 -9.22 -8.00 13.77
C LEU A 107 -9.06 -6.72 12.93
N THR A 108 -10.07 -6.38 12.12
CA THR A 108 -10.08 -5.12 11.36
C THR A 108 -10.01 -3.90 12.28
N ILE A 109 -10.80 -3.89 13.36
CA ILE A 109 -10.78 -2.80 14.36
C ILE A 109 -9.40 -2.71 15.02
N LEU A 110 -8.81 -3.84 15.42
CA LEU A 110 -7.49 -3.87 16.05
C LEU A 110 -6.40 -3.30 15.14
N GLN A 111 -6.48 -3.57 13.84
CA GLN A 111 -5.57 -2.99 12.86
C GLN A 111 -5.79 -1.47 12.72
N GLU A 112 -7.04 -1.03 12.55
CA GLU A 112 -7.38 0.40 12.43
C GLU A 112 -6.89 1.22 13.64
N ILE A 113 -7.09 0.73 14.87
CA ILE A 113 -6.67 1.47 16.08
C ILE A 113 -5.14 1.53 16.21
N ARG A 114 -4.41 0.52 15.73
CA ARG A 114 -2.94 0.56 15.70
C ARG A 114 -2.42 1.57 14.70
N ASP A 115 -3.02 1.62 13.51
CA ASP A 115 -2.61 2.60 12.51
C ASP A 115 -2.91 4.04 12.99
N LEU A 116 -4.02 4.26 13.70
CA LEU A 116 -4.29 5.53 14.39
C LEU A 116 -3.25 5.86 15.47
N SER A 117 -2.77 4.87 16.20
CA SER A 117 -1.74 5.06 17.23
C SER A 117 -0.38 5.40 16.64
N ASN A 118 0.00 4.77 15.52
CA ASN A 118 1.31 4.97 14.88
C ASN A 118 1.40 6.32 14.13
N ASN A 119 0.29 6.81 13.58
CA ASN A 119 0.26 8.11 12.90
C ASN A 119 0.50 9.30 13.85
N LYS A 120 0.41 9.09 15.17
CA LYS A 120 0.70 10.12 16.16
C LYS A 120 2.22 10.36 16.31
N GLU A 121 3.05 9.37 16.00
CA GLU A 121 4.50 9.44 16.14
C GLU A 121 5.16 10.31 15.05
N ILE A 122 4.46 10.56 13.93
CA ILE A 122 4.98 11.33 12.78
C ILE A 122 4.73 12.85 12.93
N VAL A 123 3.92 13.28 13.90
CA VAL A 123 3.49 14.70 14.00
C VAL A 123 4.49 15.59 14.77
N ASP A 124 5.52 15.02 15.39
CA ASP A 124 6.47 15.80 16.22
C ASP A 124 7.81 16.15 15.52
N GLU A 125 8.08 15.66 14.30
CA GLU A 125 9.34 15.98 13.60
C GLU A 125 9.32 17.31 12.83
N GLU A 126 8.16 17.76 12.33
CA GLU A 126 8.08 19.01 11.56
C GLU A 126 8.22 20.28 12.44
N ASN A 127 8.13 20.16 13.78
CA ASN A 127 8.25 21.30 14.70
C ASN A 127 9.70 21.57 15.16
N ILE A 128 10.66 20.73 14.78
CA ILE A 128 12.09 20.95 15.12
C ILE A 128 12.73 21.92 14.12
N ILE A 129 12.30 21.89 12.85
CA ILE A 129 12.88 22.74 11.80
C ILE A 129 12.50 24.21 12.00
N SER A 130 11.29 24.51 12.50
CA SER A 130 10.85 25.89 12.71
C SER A 130 11.50 26.60 13.91
N LYS A 131 12.10 25.87 14.86
CA LYS A 131 12.77 26.48 16.03
C LYS A 131 14.26 26.73 15.85
N LEU A 132 14.91 26.06 14.89
CA LEU A 132 16.34 26.27 14.61
C LEU A 132 16.60 27.50 13.71
N VAL A 133 15.58 28.01 13.02
CA VAL A 133 15.71 29.20 12.16
C VAL A 133 15.72 30.51 12.98
N ASP A 134 15.15 30.51 14.18
CA ASP A 134 15.04 31.73 15.00
C ASP A 134 16.28 31.99 15.89
N GLU A 135 17.16 31.00 16.09
CA GLU A 135 18.39 31.17 16.91
C GLU A 135 19.65 31.50 16.09
N GLU A 136 19.61 31.43 14.75
CA GLU A 136 20.77 31.76 13.89
C GLU A 136 20.78 33.23 13.41
N ILE A 137 19.79 34.04 13.82
CA ILE A 137 19.71 35.48 13.52
C ILE A 137 19.51 36.28 14.81
N THR A 138 20.52 36.26 15.69
CA THR A 138 20.73 37.33 16.70
C THR A 138 22.20 37.56 16.96
#